data_AF-A0A4R8A2I8-F1
#
_entry.id   AF-A0A4R8A2I8-F1
#
_cell.length_a   1.000
_cell.length_b   1.000
_cell.length_c   1.000
_cell.angle_alpha   90.00
_cell.angle_beta   90.00
_cell.angle_gamma   90.00
#
_symmetry.space_group_name_H-M   'P 1'
#
loop_
_entity.id
_entity.type
_entity.pdbx_description
1 polymer ?
#
loop_
_entity_poly.entity_id
_entity_poly.type
_entity_poly.pdbx_seq_one_letter_code
_entity_poly.pdbx_strand_id
1 'polypeptide(L)'
;MSEADLPEFDRAQLRAIEVLRGGGAVVVTNPSPMTYGVVGRDARAVNLLKGRPADQPVGISVHSQAARDQLFQFLDLRADALAVIDFALAERITVLAPIRSDPAMPEWLAPAVQDGWVVFFDGYWGRLALLWSTFPFLYGSSANRTGETPAASAAEARAQFPADTRIIDADDRREPADVHGASTMIRVDSDGQLTLHRSGIQDQVAGGPDVLLDRLREFKSTISALDPSTSTPLGETYLSTAVTGGSLLPDTRIRLEFFRGPNKNEGEPRVYDVVRAYAGCNRMGTAVAAGELLANGRLWINGLGGTERGGRPPMLAQDEWLRLFLTSKPTWQLNGDELTLTSGSTTITLLDKKVAEPDFPLDGIRWNVVTTITNADARQHRYRAEQAWISFDGDRLTGWTGCNEMSGTFRRTNTELIFSSVATTDHTCTGETAEIEAVMLSTLGSAVTYTIDHNQMVLLAPSGIGLDLKAG
;
A
#
# COMPACT_ATOMS: atom_id res chain seq x y z
N MET A 1 -30.61 0.73 -0.13
CA MET A 1 -30.63 1.94 0.71
C MET A 1 -30.25 3.10 -0.18
N SER A 2 -31.01 4.20 -0.14
CA SER A 2 -30.68 5.42 -0.88
C SER A 2 -29.60 6.20 -0.12
N GLU A 3 -28.88 7.11 -0.78
CA GLU A 3 -27.89 7.98 -0.11
C GLU A 3 -28.52 8.80 1.02
N ALA A 4 -29.82 9.14 0.91
CA ALA A 4 -30.57 9.85 1.93
C ALA A 4 -30.70 9.08 3.26
N ASP A 5 -30.56 7.76 3.24
CA ASP A 5 -30.69 6.90 4.41
C ASP A 5 -29.38 6.75 5.23
N LEU A 6 -28.25 7.27 4.72
CA LEU A 6 -26.96 7.18 5.39
C LEU A 6 -26.79 8.23 6.50
N PRO A 7 -26.02 7.95 7.57
CA PRO A 7 -25.61 8.95 8.55
C PRO A 7 -24.95 10.18 7.90
N GLU A 8 -25.16 11.38 8.45
CA GLU A 8 -24.65 12.63 7.83
C GLU A 8 -23.13 12.62 7.63
N PHE A 9 -22.39 12.00 8.54
CA PHE A 9 -20.94 11.86 8.43
C PHE A 9 -20.51 11.02 7.20
N ASP A 10 -21.24 9.96 6.89
CA ASP A 10 -20.96 9.12 5.71
C ASP A 10 -21.38 9.84 4.42
N ARG A 11 -22.51 10.57 4.45
CA ARG A 11 -22.92 11.45 3.34
C ARG A 11 -21.90 12.55 3.07
N ALA A 12 -21.32 13.14 4.12
CA ALA A 12 -20.29 14.17 3.97
C ALA A 12 -19.04 13.62 3.24
N GLN A 13 -18.63 12.39 3.54
CA GLN A 13 -17.56 11.71 2.81
C GLN A 13 -17.94 11.45 1.34
N LEU A 14 -19.16 10.99 1.04
CA LEU A 14 -19.62 10.77 -0.34
C LEU A 14 -19.62 12.06 -1.16
N ARG A 15 -20.17 13.16 -0.63
CA ARG A 15 -20.16 14.46 -1.30
C ARG A 15 -18.74 14.98 -1.51
N ALA A 16 -17.83 14.74 -0.57
CA ALA A 16 -16.42 15.10 -0.74
C ALA A 16 -15.73 14.25 -1.84
N ILE A 17 -16.04 12.95 -1.93
CA ILE A 17 -15.58 12.08 -3.02
C ILE A 17 -16.04 12.62 -4.39
N GLU A 18 -17.28 13.11 -4.51
CA GLU A 18 -17.78 13.71 -5.76
C GLU A 18 -16.98 14.95 -6.16
N VAL A 19 -16.70 15.86 -5.21
CA VAL A 19 -15.86 17.04 -5.46
C VAL A 19 -14.47 16.63 -5.92
N LEU A 20 -13.86 15.65 -5.25
CA LEU A 20 -12.54 15.13 -5.60
C LEU A 20 -12.53 14.46 -6.99
N ARG A 21 -13.58 13.71 -7.35
CA ARG A 21 -13.75 13.15 -8.70
C ARG A 21 -13.86 14.23 -9.76
N GLY A 22 -14.55 15.32 -9.47
CA GLY A 22 -14.65 16.51 -10.32
C GLY A 22 -13.39 17.37 -10.42
N GLY A 23 -12.28 16.98 -9.78
CA GLY A 23 -11.02 17.73 -9.80
C GLY A 23 -10.97 18.89 -8.79
N GLY A 24 -11.94 18.99 -7.88
CA GLY A 24 -11.92 19.96 -6.80
C GLY A 24 -11.05 19.53 -5.62
N ALA A 25 -10.98 20.41 -4.62
CA ALA A 25 -10.33 20.15 -3.33
C ALA A 25 -11.35 20.29 -2.19
N VAL A 26 -11.11 19.55 -1.11
CA VAL A 26 -11.96 19.51 0.08
C VAL A 26 -11.12 19.70 1.34
N VAL A 27 -11.76 20.12 2.41
CA VAL A 27 -11.15 20.21 3.73
C VAL A 27 -11.58 18.99 4.55
N VAL A 28 -10.62 18.30 5.15
CA VAL A 28 -10.81 17.06 5.91
C VAL A 28 -10.27 17.20 7.33
N THR A 29 -10.95 16.59 8.29
CA THR A 29 -10.44 16.43 9.65
C THR A 29 -9.30 15.42 9.70
N ASN A 30 -8.22 15.77 10.38
CA ASN A 30 -7.15 14.85 10.77
C ASN A 30 -7.35 14.39 12.23
N PRO A 31 -6.78 13.26 12.66
CA PRO A 31 -6.80 12.87 14.07
C PRO A 31 -6.11 13.93 14.94
N SER A 32 -6.55 14.06 16.20
CA SER A 32 -5.81 14.84 17.19
C SER A 32 -4.38 14.31 17.35
N PRO A 33 -3.42 15.17 17.69
CA PRO A 33 -3.51 16.63 17.85
C PRO A 33 -3.33 17.40 16.53
N MET A 34 -3.49 16.78 15.36
CA MET A 34 -3.29 17.49 14.10
C MET A 34 -4.43 18.46 13.77
N THR A 35 -4.08 19.58 13.16
CA THR A 35 -5.05 20.50 12.53
C THR A 35 -5.69 19.87 11.29
N TYR A 36 -6.77 20.48 10.80
CA TYR A 36 -7.42 20.10 9.55
C TYR A 36 -6.46 20.13 8.34
N GLY A 37 -6.80 19.38 7.30
CA GLY A 37 -6.07 19.33 6.03
C GLY A 37 -6.93 19.75 4.84
N VAL A 38 -6.30 20.27 3.79
CA VAL A 38 -6.88 20.40 2.45
C VAL A 38 -6.34 19.25 1.62
N VAL A 39 -7.22 18.53 0.91
CA VAL A 39 -6.85 17.44 0.02
C VAL A 39 -7.52 17.55 -1.34
N GLY A 40 -6.84 17.06 -2.39
CA GLY A 40 -7.31 17.13 -3.77
C GLY A 40 -6.72 16.02 -4.63
N ARG A 41 -7.40 15.65 -5.72
CA ARG A 41 -6.80 14.82 -6.79
C ARG A 41 -5.93 15.61 -7.74
N ASP A 42 -6.07 16.93 -7.73
CA ASP A 42 -5.28 17.87 -8.52
C ASP A 42 -4.58 18.83 -7.56
N ALA A 43 -3.25 18.88 -7.64
CA ALA A 43 -2.42 19.79 -6.87
C ALA A 43 -2.80 21.27 -7.11
N ARG A 44 -3.22 21.61 -8.33
CA ARG A 44 -3.70 22.94 -8.69
C ARG A 44 -4.92 23.32 -7.86
N ALA A 45 -5.88 22.41 -7.70
CA ALA A 45 -7.09 22.67 -6.92
C ALA A 45 -6.78 22.91 -5.43
N VAL A 46 -5.83 22.16 -4.86
CA VAL A 46 -5.33 22.40 -3.49
C VAL A 46 -4.73 23.79 -3.37
N ASN A 47 -3.91 24.20 -4.33
CA ASN A 47 -3.27 25.52 -4.33
C ASN A 47 -4.26 26.67 -4.45
N LEU A 48 -5.21 26.57 -5.37
CA LEU A 48 -6.25 27.58 -5.58
C LEU A 48 -7.14 27.73 -4.34
N LEU A 49 -7.55 26.62 -3.72
CA LEU A 49 -8.35 26.67 -2.49
C LEU A 49 -7.59 27.35 -1.33
N LYS A 50 -6.28 27.10 -1.23
CA LYS A 50 -5.40 27.76 -0.24
C LYS A 50 -5.09 29.22 -0.56
N GLY A 51 -5.38 29.70 -1.77
CA GLY A 51 -5.03 31.06 -2.19
C GLY A 51 -3.51 31.24 -2.34
N ARG A 52 -2.84 30.27 -2.97
CA ARG A 52 -1.41 30.32 -3.31
C ARG A 52 -1.17 30.01 -4.79
N PRO A 53 0.03 30.27 -5.35
CA PRO A 53 0.32 30.01 -6.76
C PRO A 53 -0.06 28.59 -7.18
N ALA A 54 -0.69 28.49 -8.36
CA ALA A 54 -1.32 27.28 -8.84
C ALA A 54 -0.32 26.14 -9.10
N ASP A 55 0.92 26.50 -9.39
CA ASP A 55 2.09 25.67 -9.68
C ASP A 55 2.99 25.42 -8.47
N GLN A 56 2.64 25.95 -7.29
CA GLN A 56 3.41 25.70 -6.07
C GLN A 56 3.43 24.20 -5.73
N PRO A 57 4.59 23.61 -5.36
CA PRO A 57 4.64 22.21 -4.98
C PRO A 57 3.73 21.86 -3.80
N VAL A 58 3.14 20.66 -3.85
CA VAL A 58 2.14 20.15 -2.91
C VAL A 58 2.53 18.75 -2.48
N GLY A 59 2.57 18.51 -1.17
CA GLY A 59 2.88 17.18 -0.66
C GLY A 59 1.84 16.14 -1.11
N ILE A 60 2.26 14.89 -1.21
CA ILE A 60 1.41 13.78 -1.67
C ILE A 60 1.18 12.75 -0.56
N SER A 61 -0.06 12.30 -0.41
CA SER A 61 -0.41 11.23 0.54
C SER A 61 -0.15 9.86 -0.08
N VAL A 62 0.75 9.07 0.52
CA VAL A 62 1.08 7.68 0.14
C VAL A 62 0.53 6.67 1.15
N HIS A 63 -0.77 6.80 1.38
CA HIS A 63 -1.50 5.99 2.34
C HIS A 63 -1.92 4.62 1.78
N SER A 64 -2.11 4.50 0.46
CA SER A 64 -2.28 3.20 -0.19
C SER A 64 -0.93 2.52 -0.34
N GLN A 65 -0.93 1.18 -0.26
CA GLN A 65 0.28 0.39 -0.45
C GLN A 65 0.84 0.56 -1.87
N ALA A 66 -0.02 0.58 -2.89
CA ALA A 66 0.42 0.74 -4.28
C ALA A 66 1.12 2.08 -4.53
N ALA A 67 0.55 3.19 -4.05
CA ALA A 67 1.17 4.51 -4.20
C ALA A 67 2.50 4.62 -3.43
N ARG A 68 2.58 3.96 -2.27
CA ARG A 68 3.80 3.88 -1.46
C ARG A 68 4.90 3.10 -2.16
N ASP A 69 4.59 1.91 -2.64
CA ASP A 69 5.54 1.03 -3.34
C ASP A 69 6.07 1.74 -4.60
N GLN A 70 5.21 2.41 -5.36
CA GLN A 70 5.61 3.23 -6.51
C GLN A 70 6.56 4.37 -6.11
N LEU A 71 6.21 5.18 -5.10
CA LEU A 71 7.09 6.27 -4.65
C LEU A 71 8.46 5.73 -4.20
N PHE A 72 8.46 4.66 -3.39
CA PHE A 72 9.66 4.15 -2.74
C PHE A 72 10.68 3.60 -3.74
N GLN A 73 10.22 3.14 -4.92
CA GLN A 73 11.10 2.75 -6.03
C GLN A 73 11.97 3.89 -6.57
N PHE A 74 11.53 5.14 -6.45
CA PHE A 74 12.26 6.31 -6.96
C PHE A 74 13.05 7.04 -5.88
N LEU A 75 12.85 6.72 -4.60
CA LEU A 75 13.59 7.37 -3.51
C LEU A 75 15.08 7.03 -3.57
N ASP A 76 15.92 8.07 -3.50
CA ASP A 76 17.38 7.93 -3.45
C ASP A 76 17.86 7.63 -2.03
N LEU A 77 17.41 6.50 -1.48
CA LEU A 77 17.64 6.10 -0.10
C LEU A 77 18.15 4.66 0.00
N ARG A 78 18.89 4.41 1.07
CA ARG A 78 19.26 3.06 1.48
C ARG A 78 18.06 2.31 2.08
N ALA A 79 18.06 0.98 1.98
CA ALA A 79 16.99 0.13 2.50
C ALA A 79 16.72 0.32 4.00
N ASP A 80 17.75 0.58 4.81
CA ASP A 80 17.63 0.84 6.25
C ASP A 80 16.92 2.17 6.58
N ALA A 81 16.89 3.13 5.64
CA ALA A 81 16.18 4.38 5.79
C ALA A 81 14.68 4.24 5.51
N LEU A 82 14.26 3.28 4.68
CA LEU A 82 12.85 3.07 4.31
C LEU A 82 12.00 2.67 5.52
N ALA A 83 12.52 1.81 6.39
CA ALA A 83 11.80 1.40 7.60
C ALA A 83 11.51 2.59 8.54
N VAL A 84 12.47 3.51 8.66
CA VAL A 84 12.30 4.74 9.45
C VAL A 84 11.24 5.65 8.85
N ILE A 85 11.20 5.75 7.52
CA ILE A 85 10.17 6.50 6.81
C ILE A 85 8.80 5.92 7.10
N ASP A 86 8.63 4.60 7.04
CA ASP A 86 7.35 3.98 7.38
C ASP A 86 6.90 4.31 8.80
N PHE A 87 7.83 4.34 9.76
CA PHE A 87 7.55 4.76 11.13
C PHE A 87 7.17 6.25 11.22
N ALA A 88 7.92 7.12 10.54
CA ALA A 88 7.59 8.54 10.49
C ALA A 88 6.18 8.77 9.90
N LEU A 89 5.84 8.07 8.83
CA LEU A 89 4.51 8.13 8.21
C LEU A 89 3.41 7.62 9.15
N ALA A 90 3.66 6.53 9.88
CA ALA A 90 2.71 6.01 10.88
C ALA A 90 2.44 7.03 12.01
N GLU A 91 3.47 7.77 12.42
CA GLU A 91 3.43 8.87 13.38
C GLU A 91 2.88 10.19 12.78
N ARG A 92 2.40 10.15 11.53
CA ARG A 92 1.87 11.29 10.77
C ARG A 92 2.87 12.43 10.56
N ILE A 93 4.15 12.10 10.61
CA ILE A 93 5.24 13.01 10.27
C ILE A 93 5.31 13.10 8.75
N THR A 94 5.44 14.32 8.23
CA THR A 94 5.68 14.53 6.81
C THR A 94 7.16 14.33 6.50
N VAL A 95 7.44 13.65 5.39
CA VAL A 95 8.80 13.29 5.00
C VAL A 95 9.19 14.08 3.75
N LEU A 96 10.38 14.68 3.81
CA LEU A 96 11.10 15.25 2.68
C LEU A 96 12.29 14.33 2.39
N ALA A 97 12.31 13.69 1.22
CA ALA A 97 13.36 12.73 0.85
C ALA A 97 13.91 13.03 -0.55
N PRO A 98 15.16 12.64 -0.85
CA PRO A 98 15.72 12.75 -2.18
C PRO A 98 15.01 11.75 -3.09
N ILE A 99 14.71 12.18 -4.32
CA ILE A 99 14.09 11.37 -5.35
C ILE A 99 14.99 11.36 -6.58
N ARG A 100 15.22 10.18 -7.15
CA ARG A 100 15.97 10.03 -8.39
C ARG A 100 15.16 10.62 -9.53
N SER A 101 15.84 11.40 -10.37
CA SER A 101 15.26 11.80 -11.65
C SER A 101 15.22 10.59 -12.56
N ASP A 102 14.02 10.10 -12.82
CA ASP A 102 13.78 8.92 -13.64
C ASP A 102 12.64 9.24 -14.64
N PRO A 103 12.85 9.06 -15.96
CA PRO A 103 11.79 9.22 -16.96
C PRO A 103 10.56 8.32 -16.73
N ALA A 104 10.71 7.21 -15.99
CA ALA A 104 9.62 6.31 -15.62
C ALA A 104 8.82 6.77 -14.39
N MET A 105 9.25 7.86 -13.73
CA MET A 105 8.55 8.39 -12.55
C MET A 105 7.10 8.77 -12.92
N PRO A 106 6.10 8.25 -12.18
CA PRO A 106 4.71 8.58 -12.42
C PRO A 106 4.45 10.09 -12.41
N GLU A 107 3.67 10.58 -13.39
CA GLU A 107 3.36 12.01 -13.53
C GLU A 107 2.69 12.59 -12.27
N TRP A 108 1.94 11.77 -11.53
CA TRP A 108 1.30 12.18 -10.29
C TRP A 108 2.27 12.48 -9.13
N LEU A 109 3.54 12.09 -9.25
CA LEU A 109 4.56 12.51 -8.28
C LEU A 109 5.07 13.93 -8.54
N ALA A 110 5.03 14.39 -9.79
CA ALA A 110 5.68 15.63 -10.21
C ALA A 110 5.27 16.85 -9.36
N PRO A 111 3.98 17.07 -8.99
CA PRO A 111 3.61 18.22 -8.17
C PRO A 111 4.15 18.18 -6.73
N ALA A 112 4.60 17.02 -6.26
CA ALA A 112 5.24 16.85 -4.96
C ALA A 112 6.76 16.94 -5.02
N VAL A 113 7.34 17.03 -6.22
CA VAL A 113 8.79 17.08 -6.45
C VAL A 113 9.25 18.50 -6.69
N GLN A 114 10.30 18.91 -5.98
CA GLN A 114 10.98 20.17 -6.18
C GLN A 114 12.49 19.98 -5.96
N ASP A 115 13.31 20.43 -6.90
CA ASP A 115 14.77 20.46 -6.78
C ASP A 115 15.41 19.10 -6.41
N GLY A 116 14.84 17.98 -6.91
CA GLY A 116 15.30 16.63 -6.61
C GLY A 116 14.83 16.07 -5.26
N TRP A 117 13.88 16.73 -4.62
CA TRP A 117 13.25 16.31 -3.37
C TRP A 117 11.77 16.08 -3.53
N VAL A 118 11.23 15.09 -2.85
CA VAL A 118 9.79 14.80 -2.81
C VAL A 118 9.25 14.99 -1.39
N VAL A 119 8.08 15.62 -1.28
CA VAL A 119 7.35 15.75 -0.01
C VAL A 119 6.16 14.80 0.01
N PHE A 120 6.11 13.92 1.02
CA PHE A 120 5.03 12.96 1.16
C PHE A 120 4.64 12.70 2.62
N PHE A 121 3.42 12.21 2.82
CA PHE A 121 2.84 11.94 4.14
C PHE A 121 1.83 10.78 4.08
N ASP A 122 1.32 10.34 5.23
CA ASP A 122 0.18 9.42 5.31
C ASP A 122 -1.02 10.16 5.90
N GLY A 123 -1.98 10.50 5.02
CA GLY A 123 -3.19 11.22 5.42
C GLY A 123 -4.30 10.32 5.95
N TYR A 124 -4.17 9.00 5.88
CA TYR A 124 -5.29 8.10 6.17
C TYR A 124 -5.73 8.18 7.62
N TRP A 125 -7.00 8.45 7.85
CA TRP A 125 -7.62 8.31 9.16
C TRP A 125 -8.78 7.33 9.06
N GLY A 126 -8.79 6.30 9.92
CA GLY A 126 -9.77 5.23 9.85
C GLY A 126 -11.23 5.69 9.96
N ARG A 127 -11.49 6.85 10.62
CA ARG A 127 -12.83 7.47 10.64
C ARG A 127 -13.26 7.96 9.25
N LEU A 128 -12.32 8.37 8.41
CA LEU A 128 -12.54 8.83 7.03
C LEU A 128 -12.16 7.76 5.98
N ALA A 129 -12.25 6.48 6.33
CA ALA A 129 -11.82 5.39 5.47
C ALA A 129 -12.58 5.35 4.13
N LEU A 130 -13.85 5.78 4.07
CA LEU A 130 -14.61 5.81 2.81
C LEU A 130 -13.98 6.78 1.81
N LEU A 131 -13.61 7.99 2.25
CA LEU A 131 -12.92 8.96 1.39
C LEU A 131 -11.52 8.49 1.04
N TRP A 132 -10.70 8.15 2.02
CA TRP A 132 -9.29 7.83 1.80
C TRP A 132 -9.12 6.56 0.97
N SER A 133 -9.87 5.49 1.24
CA SER A 133 -9.74 4.23 0.49
C SER A 133 -10.30 4.32 -0.94
N THR A 134 -10.97 5.41 -1.31
CA THR A 134 -11.49 5.62 -2.67
C THR A 134 -10.40 6.05 -3.65
N PHE A 135 -9.30 6.65 -3.17
CA PHE A 135 -8.25 7.22 -4.04
C PHE A 135 -6.88 6.65 -3.65
N PRO A 136 -6.04 6.24 -4.62
CA PRO A 136 -4.72 5.66 -4.33
C PRO A 136 -3.80 6.65 -3.59
N PHE A 137 -3.93 7.94 -3.93
CA PHE A 137 -3.20 9.05 -3.34
C PHE A 137 -4.05 10.31 -3.41
N LEU A 138 -3.71 11.30 -2.59
CA LEU A 138 -4.27 12.65 -2.64
C LEU A 138 -3.17 13.66 -2.37
N TYR A 139 -3.14 14.75 -3.13
CA TYR A 139 -2.30 15.90 -2.78
C TYR A 139 -2.88 16.56 -1.54
N GLY A 140 -2.04 17.09 -0.67
CA GLY A 140 -2.53 17.78 0.50
C GLY A 140 -1.56 18.75 1.16
N SER A 141 -2.16 19.54 2.04
CA SER A 141 -1.50 20.56 2.85
C SER A 141 -2.35 20.81 4.10
N SER A 142 -1.78 21.44 5.13
CA SER A 142 -2.56 21.98 6.25
C SER A 142 -3.69 22.90 5.77
N ALA A 143 -4.82 22.90 6.48
CA ALA A 143 -5.99 23.71 6.17
C ALA A 143 -5.84 25.14 6.71
N ASN A 144 -5.15 25.98 5.94
CA ASN A 144 -5.06 27.42 6.13
C ASN A 144 -5.01 28.16 4.79
N ARG A 145 -5.46 29.41 4.77
CA ARG A 145 -5.07 30.34 3.71
C ARG A 145 -3.62 30.76 3.90
N THR A 146 -2.94 31.14 2.83
CA THR A 146 -1.53 31.55 2.87
C THR A 146 -1.30 32.65 3.91
N GLY A 147 -0.42 32.39 4.88
CA GLY A 147 -0.10 33.32 5.97
C GLY A 147 -0.94 33.16 7.25
N GLU A 148 -2.00 32.35 7.23
CA GLU A 148 -2.84 32.08 8.40
C GLU A 148 -2.42 30.81 9.15
N THR A 149 -2.84 30.69 10.40
CA THR A 149 -2.66 29.47 11.21
C THR A 149 -3.60 28.35 10.71
N PRO A 150 -3.11 27.11 10.57
CA PRO A 150 -3.94 25.94 10.26
C PRO A 150 -5.13 25.78 11.22
N ALA A 151 -6.32 25.57 10.65
CA ALA A 151 -7.56 25.42 11.38
C ALA A 151 -7.52 24.21 12.32
N ALA A 152 -7.72 24.45 13.61
CA ALA A 152 -7.79 23.43 14.65
C ALA A 152 -9.20 22.85 14.81
N SER A 153 -10.23 23.48 14.24
CA SER A 153 -11.63 23.06 14.31
C SER A 153 -12.38 23.28 13.00
N ALA A 154 -13.54 22.64 12.84
CA ALA A 154 -14.39 22.86 11.68
C ALA A 154 -14.93 24.30 11.64
N ALA A 155 -15.13 24.94 12.80
CA ALA A 155 -15.54 26.34 12.88
C ALA A 155 -14.47 27.28 12.31
N GLU A 156 -13.20 27.07 12.66
CA GLU A 156 -12.09 27.83 12.09
C GLU A 156 -11.94 27.57 10.59
N ALA A 157 -12.05 26.30 10.15
CA ALA A 157 -12.00 25.97 8.73
C ALA A 157 -13.10 26.69 7.93
N ARG A 158 -14.34 26.73 8.45
CA ARG A 158 -15.45 27.47 7.82
C ARG A 158 -15.21 28.98 7.77
N ALA A 159 -14.46 29.54 8.72
CA ALA A 159 -14.13 30.96 8.72
C ALA A 159 -13.02 31.31 7.71
N GLN A 160 -12.09 30.39 7.46
CA GLN A 160 -10.93 30.64 6.59
C GLN A 160 -11.19 30.35 5.10
N PHE A 161 -12.07 29.39 4.78
CA PHE A 161 -12.31 28.93 3.41
C PHE A 161 -13.63 29.47 2.80
N PRO A 162 -13.74 29.56 1.47
CA PRO A 162 -14.98 29.95 0.79
C PRO A 162 -16.19 29.14 1.24
N ALA A 163 -17.37 29.77 1.33
CA ALA A 163 -18.59 29.17 1.90
C ALA A 163 -19.08 27.91 1.17
N ASP A 164 -18.71 27.73 -0.09
CA ASP A 164 -19.04 26.56 -0.92
C ASP A 164 -18.03 25.41 -0.77
N THR A 165 -16.92 25.62 -0.06
CA THR A 165 -15.92 24.60 0.25
C THR A 165 -16.55 23.46 1.04
N ARG A 166 -16.36 22.22 0.57
CA ARG A 166 -16.78 21.05 1.34
C ARG A 166 -15.79 20.79 2.47
N ILE A 167 -16.30 20.83 3.70
CA ILE A 167 -15.57 20.54 4.93
C ILE A 167 -16.22 19.30 5.54
N ILE A 168 -15.44 18.25 5.74
CA ILE A 168 -15.87 17.10 6.54
C ILE A 168 -15.60 17.47 8.00
N ASP A 169 -16.67 17.64 8.77
CA ASP A 169 -16.62 17.97 10.20
C ASP A 169 -16.66 16.67 11.01
N ALA A 170 -15.59 16.44 11.77
CA ALA A 170 -15.44 15.27 12.64
C ALA A 170 -14.86 15.67 14.00
N ASP A 171 -15.12 16.90 14.45
CA ASP A 171 -14.58 17.41 15.73
C ASP A 171 -15.02 16.54 16.91
N ASP A 172 -16.25 16.02 16.89
CA ASP A 172 -16.82 15.11 17.89
C ASP A 172 -16.18 13.71 17.91
N ARG A 173 -15.39 13.35 16.89
CA ARG A 173 -14.73 12.04 16.73
C ARG A 173 -13.24 12.08 17.04
N ARG A 174 -12.70 13.26 17.37
CA ARG A 174 -11.31 13.44 17.73
C ARG A 174 -11.11 13.23 19.23
N GLU A 175 -9.96 12.66 19.59
CA GLU A 175 -9.50 12.65 20.98
C GLU A 175 -9.29 14.10 21.47
N PRO A 176 -9.66 14.44 22.71
CA PRO A 176 -9.35 15.76 23.26
C PRO A 176 -7.84 16.05 23.26
N ALA A 177 -7.45 17.24 22.82
CA ALA A 177 -6.06 17.68 22.83
C ALA A 177 -5.97 19.16 23.21
N ASP A 178 -5.03 19.49 24.10
CA ASP A 178 -4.80 20.85 24.59
C ASP A 178 -4.13 21.75 23.54
N VAL A 179 -3.41 21.13 22.60
CA VAL A 179 -2.69 21.80 21.53
C VAL A 179 -3.01 21.14 20.20
N HIS A 180 -3.10 21.95 19.16
CA HIS A 180 -3.26 21.49 17.79
C HIS A 180 -2.20 22.12 16.88
N GLY A 181 -1.68 21.34 15.93
CA GLY A 181 -0.69 21.86 14.98
C GLY A 181 -0.63 21.10 13.67
N ALA A 182 0.05 21.69 12.69
CA ALA A 182 0.38 21.02 11.45
C ALA A 182 1.43 19.92 11.69
N SER A 183 1.59 19.02 10.71
CA SER A 183 2.61 17.98 10.78
C SER A 183 4.02 18.57 10.92
N THR A 184 4.79 17.93 11.79
CA THR A 184 6.25 18.01 11.80
C THR A 184 6.75 17.47 10.48
N MET A 185 7.73 18.14 9.88
CA MET A 185 8.39 17.66 8.68
C MET A 185 9.83 17.32 9.00
N ILE A 186 10.23 16.09 8.70
CA ILE A 186 11.62 15.66 8.75
C ILE A 186 12.19 15.58 7.34
N ARG A 187 13.49 15.78 7.24
CA ARG A 187 14.28 15.49 6.05
C ARG A 187 15.08 14.21 6.28
N VAL A 188 15.08 13.34 5.28
CA VAL A 188 15.88 12.12 5.25
C VAL A 188 16.86 12.26 4.10
N ASP A 189 18.15 12.37 4.38
CA ASP A 189 19.20 12.46 3.35
C ASP A 189 19.53 11.07 2.77
N SER A 190 20.24 11.01 1.62
CA SER A 190 20.54 9.75 0.91
C SER A 190 21.30 8.72 1.75
N ASP A 191 22.08 9.17 2.72
CA ASP A 191 22.82 8.33 3.69
C ASP A 191 21.96 7.84 4.87
N GLY A 192 20.69 8.26 4.92
CA GLY A 192 19.72 7.94 5.95
C GLY A 192 19.84 8.83 7.20
N GLN A 193 20.54 9.96 7.13
CA GLN A 193 20.53 10.97 8.21
C GLN A 193 19.16 11.63 8.32
N LEU A 194 18.69 11.81 9.55
CA LEU A 194 17.41 12.43 9.88
C LEU A 194 17.64 13.81 10.48
N THR A 195 17.04 14.82 9.87
CA THR A 195 17.06 16.20 10.36
C THR A 195 15.66 16.80 10.41
N LEU A 196 15.44 17.76 11.29
CA LEU A 196 14.19 18.53 11.30
C LEU A 196 14.19 19.48 10.10
N HIS A 197 13.16 19.40 9.27
CA HIS A 197 12.94 20.38 8.20
C HIS A 197 11.97 21.48 8.63
N ARG A 198 10.90 21.12 9.35
CA ARG A 198 9.92 22.05 9.89
C ARG A 198 9.33 21.51 11.20
N SER A 199 9.35 22.32 12.25
CA SER A 199 8.65 22.00 13.51
C SER A 199 7.13 21.92 13.29
N GLY A 200 6.46 21.07 14.05
CA GLY A 200 5.02 20.83 13.97
C GLY A 200 4.48 20.26 15.28
N ILE A 201 3.40 19.46 15.21
CA ILE A 201 2.75 18.99 16.42
C ILE A 201 3.46 17.79 17.06
N GLN A 202 4.04 16.90 16.25
CA GLN A 202 4.72 15.70 16.73
C GLN A 202 5.98 16.01 17.55
N ASP A 203 6.83 16.96 17.12
CA ASP A 203 8.00 17.34 17.91
C ASP A 203 7.62 18.11 19.18
N GLN A 204 6.59 18.97 19.11
CA GLN A 204 6.05 19.64 20.30
C GLN A 204 5.55 18.63 21.34
N VAL A 205 4.76 17.64 20.91
CA VAL A 205 4.23 16.59 21.79
C VAL A 205 5.35 15.66 22.29
N ALA A 206 6.39 15.43 21.49
CA ALA A 206 7.56 14.66 21.92
C ALA A 206 8.44 15.42 22.96
N GLY A 207 8.20 16.71 23.18
CA GLY A 207 9.02 17.55 24.07
C GLY A 207 10.23 18.20 23.37
N GLY A 208 10.26 18.19 22.05
CA GLY A 208 11.26 18.87 21.22
C GLY A 208 11.69 18.05 20.00
N PRO A 209 12.30 18.70 18.99
CA PRO A 209 12.73 18.04 17.77
C PRO A 209 13.83 17.00 18.00
N ASP A 210 14.75 17.24 18.93
CA ASP A 210 15.82 16.30 19.24
C ASP A 210 15.26 15.00 19.82
N VAL A 211 14.28 15.10 20.73
CA VAL A 211 13.61 13.92 21.33
C VAL A 211 12.87 13.11 20.27
N LEU A 212 12.18 13.78 19.34
CA LEU A 212 11.52 13.10 18.23
C LEU A 212 12.53 12.39 17.32
N LEU A 213 13.60 13.07 16.93
CA LEU A 213 14.63 12.51 16.04
C LEU A 213 15.36 11.34 16.71
N ASP A 214 15.65 11.42 18.01
CA ASP A 214 16.26 10.32 18.77
C ASP A 214 15.36 9.09 18.83
N ARG A 215 14.05 9.29 19.03
CA ARG A 215 13.04 8.21 18.95
C ARG A 215 12.99 7.55 17.57
N LEU A 216 13.08 8.33 16.49
CA LEU A 216 13.16 7.78 15.12
C LEU A 216 14.47 7.00 14.91
N ARG A 217 15.60 7.47 15.46
CA ARG A 217 16.90 6.80 15.40
C ARG A 217 16.93 5.52 16.23
N GLU A 218 16.31 5.52 17.42
CA GLU A 218 16.18 4.33 18.26
C GLU A 218 15.33 3.26 17.57
N PHE A 219 14.25 3.65 16.90
CA PHE A 219 13.48 2.74 16.06
C PHE A 219 14.35 2.13 14.94
N LYS A 220 15.11 2.97 14.21
CA LYS A 220 16.08 2.52 13.20
C LYS A 220 17.06 1.50 13.77
N SER A 221 17.61 1.82 14.94
CA SER A 221 18.57 0.99 15.66
C SER A 221 17.94 -0.32 16.12
N THR A 222 16.69 -0.33 16.58
CA THR A 222 16.00 -1.54 17.06
C THR A 222 15.72 -2.50 15.90
N ILE A 223 15.38 -1.95 14.73
CA ILE A 223 15.29 -2.73 13.49
C ILE A 223 16.66 -3.30 13.09
N SER A 224 17.72 -2.49 13.21
CA SER A 224 19.07 -2.87 12.77
C SER A 224 19.84 -3.76 13.76
N ALA A 225 19.54 -3.65 15.07
CA ALA A 225 20.22 -4.37 16.15
C ALA A 225 19.69 -5.80 16.35
N LEU A 226 18.59 -6.14 15.70
CA LEU A 226 18.15 -7.52 15.59
C LEU A 226 18.94 -8.15 14.45
N ASP A 227 19.97 -8.88 14.85
CA ASP A 227 21.07 -9.37 14.04
C ASP A 227 20.62 -9.97 12.70
N PRO A 228 20.95 -9.36 11.54
CA PRO A 228 20.67 -9.94 10.23
C PRO A 228 21.40 -11.29 10.01
N SER A 229 22.32 -11.66 10.89
CA SER A 229 22.96 -12.99 10.90
C SER A 229 22.19 -14.05 11.70
N THR A 230 21.18 -13.68 12.48
CA THR A 230 20.22 -14.66 13.02
C THR A 230 19.16 -14.98 11.97
N SER A 231 19.26 -16.19 11.41
CA SER A 231 18.22 -16.77 10.54
C SER A 231 16.85 -16.68 11.24
N THR A 232 15.96 -15.85 10.70
CA THR A 232 14.62 -15.59 11.24
C THR A 232 13.57 -15.67 10.14
N PRO A 233 12.35 -16.17 10.43
CA PRO A 233 11.24 -16.14 9.48
C PRO A 233 10.74 -14.72 9.12
N LEU A 234 11.07 -13.70 9.91
CA LEU A 234 10.59 -12.32 9.69
C LEU A 234 11.05 -11.76 8.33
N GLY A 235 10.10 -11.20 7.58
CA GLY A 235 10.33 -10.60 6.26
C GLY A 235 9.93 -11.50 5.09
N GLU A 236 9.66 -12.79 5.34
CA GLU A 236 9.40 -13.77 4.29
C GLU A 236 7.98 -14.37 4.36
N THR A 237 7.60 -15.04 3.27
CA THR A 237 6.37 -15.82 3.16
C THR A 237 6.71 -17.28 2.95
N TYR A 238 6.07 -18.17 3.70
CA TYR A 238 6.32 -19.61 3.68
C TYR A 238 5.07 -20.39 3.29
N LEU A 239 5.25 -21.48 2.54
CA LEU A 239 4.21 -22.40 2.10
C LEU A 239 4.45 -23.81 2.63
N SER A 240 3.43 -24.46 3.20
CA SER A 240 3.57 -25.81 3.73
C SER A 240 3.90 -26.82 2.62
N THR A 241 4.95 -27.59 2.82
CA THR A 241 5.34 -28.74 1.99
C THR A 241 4.95 -30.06 2.64
N ALA A 242 4.87 -30.11 3.98
CA ALA A 242 4.42 -31.28 4.72
C ALA A 242 3.73 -30.91 6.05
N VAL A 243 2.77 -31.75 6.45
CA VAL A 243 2.13 -31.70 7.77
C VAL A 243 2.10 -33.13 8.33
N THR A 244 2.59 -33.31 9.55
CA THR A 244 2.45 -34.55 10.33
C THR A 244 1.65 -34.27 11.59
N GLY A 245 0.91 -35.26 12.11
CA GLY A 245 0.02 -35.07 13.27
C GLY A 245 -1.26 -34.26 12.97
N GLY A 246 -1.53 -33.99 11.70
CA GLY A 246 -2.74 -33.37 11.17
C GLY A 246 -2.89 -33.69 9.69
N SER A 247 -3.97 -33.21 9.07
CA SER A 247 -4.22 -33.41 7.63
C SER A 247 -4.78 -32.15 7.01
N LEU A 248 -4.26 -31.79 5.84
CA LEU A 248 -4.83 -30.73 5.01
C LEU A 248 -5.84 -31.32 4.03
N LEU A 249 -6.87 -30.55 3.70
CA LEU A 249 -7.79 -30.83 2.62
C LEU A 249 -7.03 -30.89 1.28
N PRO A 250 -7.49 -31.70 0.32
CA PRO A 250 -6.96 -31.67 -1.03
C PRO A 250 -6.90 -30.25 -1.59
N ASP A 251 -5.84 -29.95 -2.34
CA ASP A 251 -5.60 -28.66 -3.00
C ASP A 251 -5.51 -27.45 -2.05
N THR A 252 -5.21 -27.69 -0.77
CA THR A 252 -4.92 -26.63 0.20
C THR A 252 -3.48 -26.69 0.69
N ARG A 253 -2.92 -25.51 1.00
CA ARG A 253 -1.64 -25.33 1.65
C ARG A 253 -1.76 -24.28 2.74
N ILE A 254 -0.98 -24.44 3.80
CA ILE A 254 -0.79 -23.39 4.78
C ILE A 254 0.17 -22.36 4.18
N ARG A 255 -0.22 -21.08 4.27
CA ARG A 255 0.64 -19.95 3.98
C ARG A 255 0.83 -19.14 5.25
N LEU A 256 2.08 -18.88 5.62
CA LEU A 256 2.47 -18.00 6.72
C LEU A 256 3.28 -16.83 6.17
N GLU A 257 2.91 -15.62 6.54
CA GLU A 257 3.57 -14.37 6.13
C GLU A 257 4.01 -13.65 7.40
N PHE A 258 5.30 -13.37 7.51
CA PHE A 258 5.89 -12.69 8.67
C PHE A 258 6.45 -11.35 8.23
N PHE A 259 6.11 -10.28 8.94
CA PHE A 259 6.69 -8.97 8.67
C PHE A 259 6.74 -8.12 9.92
N ARG A 260 7.64 -7.14 9.92
CA ARG A 260 7.71 -6.11 10.93
C ARG A 260 7.17 -4.80 10.36
N GLY A 261 6.35 -4.12 11.13
CA GLY A 261 5.80 -2.84 10.73
C GLY A 261 5.54 -1.90 11.91
N PRO A 262 5.40 -0.60 11.64
CA PRO A 262 5.03 0.36 12.69
C PRO A 262 3.61 0.10 13.19
N ASN A 263 3.37 0.34 14.47
CA ASN A 263 2.03 0.43 15.04
C ASN A 263 1.37 1.73 14.55
N LYS A 264 0.27 1.60 13.82
CA LYS A 264 -0.51 2.75 13.30
C LYS A 264 -1.58 3.25 14.27
N ASN A 265 -1.74 2.59 15.42
CA ASN A 265 -2.65 3.00 16.48
C ASN A 265 -1.91 3.84 17.52
N GLU A 266 -2.64 4.67 18.26
CA GLU A 266 -2.08 5.45 19.37
C GLU A 266 -1.66 4.51 20.52
N GLY A 267 -0.49 4.77 21.12
CA GLY A 267 0.06 4.03 22.25
C GLY A 267 1.22 3.08 21.91
N GLU A 268 1.80 2.48 22.95
CA GLU A 268 2.84 1.44 22.82
C GLU A 268 2.21 0.05 22.58
N PRO A 269 2.92 -0.90 21.95
CA PRO A 269 4.27 -0.77 21.41
C PRO A 269 4.26 -0.06 20.05
N ARG A 270 5.34 0.67 19.75
CA ARG A 270 5.56 1.39 18.48
C ARG A 270 5.75 0.52 17.25
N VAL A 271 6.21 -0.71 17.47
CA VAL A 271 6.64 -1.62 16.42
C VAL A 271 5.99 -2.96 16.71
N TYR A 272 5.37 -3.52 15.67
CA TYR A 272 4.82 -4.86 15.73
C TYR A 272 5.60 -5.83 14.86
N ASP A 273 5.80 -7.02 15.39
CA ASP A 273 5.98 -8.21 14.58
C ASP A 273 4.60 -8.79 14.28
N VAL A 274 4.34 -9.06 13.01
CA VAL A 274 3.05 -9.52 12.51
C VAL A 274 3.23 -10.88 11.86
N VAL A 275 2.30 -11.78 12.18
CA VAL A 275 2.11 -13.04 11.43
C VAL A 275 0.72 -13.07 10.85
N ARG A 276 0.63 -13.41 9.57
CA ARG A 276 -0.63 -13.73 8.89
C ARG A 276 -0.58 -15.17 8.44
N ALA A 277 -1.68 -15.87 8.69
CA ALA A 277 -1.84 -17.28 8.37
C ALA A 277 -3.09 -17.50 7.52
N TYR A 278 -3.00 -18.49 6.64
CA TYR A 278 -4.09 -18.94 5.79
C TYR A 278 -3.95 -20.44 5.55
N ALA A 279 -5.02 -21.21 5.74
CA ALA A 279 -5.04 -22.64 5.41
C ALA A 279 -6.15 -23.02 4.44
N GLY A 280 -7.25 -22.27 4.35
CA GLY A 280 -8.30 -22.63 3.41
C GLY A 280 -9.31 -21.53 3.13
N CYS A 281 -10.02 -21.02 4.14
CA CYS A 281 -11.09 -20.05 3.91
C CYS A 281 -10.72 -18.67 4.41
N ASN A 282 -10.34 -18.59 5.68
CA ASN A 282 -10.15 -17.35 6.40
C ASN A 282 -8.67 -16.98 6.49
N ARG A 283 -8.39 -15.69 6.37
CA ARG A 283 -7.10 -15.14 6.78
C ARG A 283 -7.18 -14.85 8.26
N MET A 284 -6.19 -15.31 9.00
CA MET A 284 -6.04 -15.06 10.44
C MET A 284 -4.69 -14.43 10.72
N GLY A 285 -4.53 -13.69 11.81
CA GLY A 285 -3.27 -13.06 12.14
C GLY A 285 -3.26 -12.36 13.47
N THR A 286 -2.07 -11.95 13.89
CA THR A 286 -1.85 -11.17 15.11
C THR A 286 -0.68 -10.22 14.93
N ALA A 287 -0.64 -9.19 15.76
CA ALA A 287 0.44 -8.23 15.87
C ALA A 287 0.84 -8.17 17.34
N VAL A 288 2.13 -8.34 17.64
CA VAL A 288 2.70 -8.30 19.00
C VAL A 288 3.95 -7.43 19.01
N ALA A 289 4.36 -6.94 20.17
CA ALA A 289 5.52 -6.04 20.25
C ALA A 289 6.74 -6.68 19.57
N ALA A 290 7.54 -5.88 18.86
CA ALA A 290 8.71 -6.37 18.16
C ALA A 290 9.64 -7.17 19.09
N GLY A 291 10.08 -8.33 18.63
CA GLY A 291 10.90 -9.27 19.39
C GLY A 291 10.11 -10.29 20.21
N GLU A 292 8.81 -10.07 20.45
CA GLU A 292 7.99 -11.04 21.20
C GLU A 292 7.54 -12.22 20.34
N LEU A 293 7.21 -11.99 19.05
CA LEU A 293 6.55 -12.98 18.19
C LEU A 293 7.34 -14.29 18.08
N LEU A 294 8.66 -14.21 17.97
CA LEU A 294 9.56 -15.35 17.75
C LEU A 294 10.48 -15.63 18.95
N ALA A 295 10.16 -15.06 20.12
CA ALA A 295 11.03 -15.11 21.29
C ALA A 295 11.32 -16.54 21.76
N ASN A 296 12.58 -16.79 22.15
CA ASN A 296 13.01 -18.04 22.78
C ASN A 296 12.74 -19.30 21.94
N GLY A 297 12.87 -19.18 20.61
CA GLY A 297 12.65 -20.31 19.67
C GLY A 297 11.20 -20.77 19.59
N ARG A 298 10.24 -19.95 20.01
CA ARG A 298 8.80 -20.22 19.97
C ARG A 298 8.04 -19.11 19.27
N LEU A 299 6.94 -19.48 18.64
CA LEU A 299 6.00 -18.56 18.00
C LEU A 299 4.94 -18.14 19.03
N TRP A 300 5.11 -16.97 19.65
CA TRP A 300 4.24 -16.48 20.72
C TRP A 300 2.99 -15.80 20.16
N ILE A 301 1.95 -16.61 19.96
CA ILE A 301 0.63 -16.14 19.54
C ILE A 301 -0.35 -16.37 20.69
N ASN A 302 -0.83 -15.30 21.32
CA ASN A 302 -1.83 -15.39 22.39
C ASN A 302 -3.27 -15.40 21.87
N GLY A 303 -3.50 -14.90 20.66
CA GLY A 303 -4.80 -14.84 20.02
C GLY A 303 -4.63 -14.47 18.55
N LEU A 304 -5.59 -14.88 17.74
CA LEU A 304 -5.65 -14.58 16.31
C LEU A 304 -7.00 -13.92 16.02
N GLY A 305 -6.96 -12.75 15.41
CA GLY A 305 -8.12 -12.18 14.70
C GLY A 305 -8.19 -12.77 13.29
N GLY A 306 -9.35 -12.74 12.65
CA GLY A 306 -9.48 -13.24 11.29
C GLY A 306 -10.72 -12.74 10.57
N THR A 307 -10.77 -13.00 9.27
CA THR A 307 -11.98 -12.76 8.47
C THR A 307 -13.02 -13.84 8.74
N GLU A 308 -14.30 -13.52 8.63
CA GLU A 308 -15.39 -14.50 8.67
C GLU A 308 -16.03 -14.62 7.28
N ARG A 309 -15.34 -15.30 6.36
CA ARG A 309 -15.94 -15.65 5.06
C ARG A 309 -16.74 -16.93 5.21
N GLY A 310 -17.87 -17.03 4.50
CA GLY A 310 -18.74 -18.20 4.48
C GLY A 310 -18.10 -19.41 3.81
N GLY A 311 -17.17 -20.08 4.51
CA GLY A 311 -16.47 -21.28 4.04
C GLY A 311 -17.30 -22.55 4.19
N ARG A 312 -16.94 -23.58 3.41
CA ARG A 312 -17.52 -24.93 3.57
C ARG A 312 -17.06 -25.53 4.92
N PRO A 313 -17.89 -26.35 5.61
CA PRO A 313 -17.56 -26.85 6.95
C PRO A 313 -16.18 -27.49 7.11
N PRO A 314 -15.68 -28.32 6.16
CA PRO A 314 -14.32 -28.88 6.28
C PRO A 314 -13.21 -27.82 6.25
N MET A 315 -13.39 -26.73 5.48
CA MET A 315 -12.41 -25.64 5.39
C MET A 315 -12.38 -24.81 6.68
N LEU A 316 -13.55 -24.59 7.28
CA LEU A 316 -13.65 -23.93 8.59
C LEU A 316 -13.00 -24.78 9.68
N ALA A 317 -13.18 -26.10 9.66
CA ALA A 317 -12.53 -27.02 10.59
C ALA A 317 -10.99 -27.00 10.43
N GLN A 318 -10.49 -26.90 9.20
CA GLN A 318 -9.06 -26.76 8.92
C GLN A 318 -8.49 -25.43 9.42
N ASP A 319 -9.19 -24.31 9.17
CA ASP A 319 -8.78 -23.01 9.70
C ASP A 319 -8.73 -23.02 11.24
N GLU A 320 -9.73 -23.64 11.88
CA GLU A 320 -9.77 -23.79 13.34
C GLU A 320 -8.64 -24.67 13.88
N TRP A 321 -8.34 -25.78 13.21
CA TRP A 321 -7.19 -26.63 13.56
C TRP A 321 -5.87 -25.85 13.47
N LEU A 322 -5.64 -25.09 12.39
CA LEU A 322 -4.43 -24.27 12.27
C LEU A 322 -4.40 -23.19 13.34
N ARG A 323 -5.54 -22.55 13.64
CA ARG A 323 -5.66 -21.53 14.70
C ARG A 323 -5.24 -22.11 16.06
N LEU A 324 -5.74 -23.30 16.41
CA LEU A 324 -5.38 -24.01 17.64
C LEU A 324 -3.90 -24.39 17.68
N PHE A 325 -3.33 -24.86 16.57
CA PHE A 325 -1.92 -25.16 16.46
C PHE A 325 -1.06 -23.90 16.70
N LEU A 326 -1.34 -22.80 16.00
CA LEU A 326 -0.57 -21.56 16.11
C LEU A 326 -0.68 -20.93 17.51
N THR A 327 -1.85 -20.99 18.14
CA THR A 327 -2.06 -20.49 19.51
C THR A 327 -1.51 -21.41 20.61
N SER A 328 -1.09 -22.63 20.26
CA SER A 328 -0.38 -23.54 21.18
C SER A 328 1.09 -23.15 21.42
N LYS A 329 1.56 -22.08 20.77
CA LYS A 329 2.92 -21.53 20.87
C LYS A 329 3.99 -22.53 20.42
N PRO A 330 3.93 -22.98 19.15
CA PRO A 330 4.83 -23.99 18.62
C PRO A 330 6.29 -23.51 18.70
N THR A 331 7.22 -24.46 18.83
CA THR A 331 8.63 -24.16 18.58
C THR A 331 8.85 -23.94 17.10
N TRP A 332 9.77 -23.05 16.73
CA TRP A 332 10.16 -22.83 15.34
C TRP A 332 11.65 -23.12 15.15
N GLN A 333 12.01 -23.59 13.95
CA GLN A 333 13.38 -23.78 13.49
C GLN A 333 13.46 -23.36 12.03
N LEU A 334 14.52 -22.62 11.66
CA LEU A 334 14.75 -22.18 10.29
C LEU A 334 16.11 -22.71 9.81
N ASN A 335 16.08 -23.57 8.77
CA ASN A 335 17.26 -24.18 8.16
C ASN A 335 17.33 -23.77 6.69
N GLY A 336 18.09 -22.73 6.38
CA GLY A 336 18.04 -22.11 5.05
C GLY A 336 16.63 -21.57 4.78
N ASP A 337 16.01 -22.01 3.69
CA ASP A 337 14.67 -21.58 3.27
C ASP A 337 13.54 -22.41 3.91
N GLU A 338 13.86 -23.42 4.72
CA GLU A 338 12.87 -24.32 5.32
C GLU A 338 12.56 -23.94 6.78
N LEU A 339 11.31 -23.54 7.02
CA LEU A 339 10.75 -23.27 8.33
C LEU A 339 10.00 -24.50 8.84
N THR A 340 10.38 -25.00 10.02
CA THR A 340 9.67 -26.06 10.72
C THR A 340 9.01 -25.52 11.98
N LEU A 341 7.70 -25.75 12.13
CA LEU A 341 6.93 -25.46 13.34
C LEU A 341 6.49 -26.76 14.02
N THR A 342 6.70 -26.88 15.33
CA THR A 342 6.37 -28.09 16.08
C THR A 342 5.60 -27.79 17.36
N SER A 343 4.50 -28.51 17.58
CA SER A 343 3.77 -28.50 18.86
C SER A 343 3.11 -29.85 19.10
N GLY A 344 3.44 -30.48 20.24
CA GLY A 344 2.97 -31.83 20.55
C GLY A 344 3.41 -32.85 19.49
N SER A 345 2.46 -33.60 18.95
CA SER A 345 2.68 -34.56 17.86
C SER A 345 2.62 -33.93 16.46
N THR A 346 2.32 -32.63 16.36
CA THR A 346 2.11 -31.96 15.08
C THR A 346 3.38 -31.23 14.64
N THR A 347 3.82 -31.50 13.41
CA THR A 347 4.91 -30.77 12.76
C THR A 347 4.42 -30.23 11.42
N ILE A 348 4.71 -28.95 11.16
CA ILE A 348 4.41 -28.28 9.90
C ILE A 348 5.74 -27.84 9.32
N THR A 349 6.11 -28.43 8.18
CA THR A 349 7.27 -28.02 7.40
C THR A 349 6.81 -27.10 6.29
N LEU A 350 7.42 -25.93 6.21
CA LEU A 350 7.15 -24.91 5.21
C LEU A 350 8.45 -24.50 4.52
N LEU A 351 8.33 -24.12 3.26
CA LEU A 351 9.44 -23.63 2.44
C LEU A 351 9.15 -22.18 2.03
N ASP A 352 10.19 -21.34 1.97
CA ASP A 352 10.07 -19.99 1.42
C ASP A 352 9.32 -20.05 0.09
N LYS A 353 8.31 -19.19 -0.06
CA LYS A 353 7.46 -19.11 -1.24
C LYS A 353 8.27 -18.94 -2.51
N LYS A 354 9.34 -18.15 -2.50
CA LYS A 354 10.21 -17.92 -3.67
C LYS A 354 10.89 -19.20 -4.16
N VAL A 355 11.11 -20.16 -3.27
CA VAL A 355 11.69 -21.48 -3.58
C VAL A 355 10.61 -22.51 -3.90
N ALA A 356 9.51 -22.50 -3.14
CA ALA A 356 8.40 -23.45 -3.31
C ALA A 356 7.60 -23.20 -4.60
N GLU A 357 7.49 -21.93 -5.00
CA GLU A 357 6.73 -21.43 -6.12
C GLU A 357 7.58 -20.39 -6.86
N PRO A 358 8.68 -20.82 -7.54
CA PRO A 358 9.55 -19.89 -8.23
C PRO A 358 8.77 -19.16 -9.33
N ASP A 359 9.21 -17.92 -9.59
CA ASP A 359 8.63 -17.08 -10.62
C ASP A 359 8.77 -17.73 -12.00
N PHE A 360 7.67 -17.67 -12.75
CA PHE A 360 7.68 -18.14 -14.12
C PHE A 360 8.55 -17.21 -14.97
N PRO A 361 9.22 -17.73 -16.02
CA PRO A 361 9.85 -16.86 -16.98
C PRO A 361 8.79 -15.96 -17.63
N LEU A 362 9.18 -14.73 -17.97
CA LEU A 362 8.33 -13.87 -18.78
C LEU A 362 8.07 -14.50 -20.15
N ASP A 363 9.15 -15.00 -20.77
CA ASP A 363 9.18 -15.53 -22.12
C ASP A 363 8.60 -16.95 -22.21
N GLY A 364 7.95 -17.25 -23.34
CA GLY A 364 7.40 -18.58 -23.63
C GLY A 364 6.15 -18.94 -22.83
N ILE A 365 5.62 -18.02 -22.03
CA ILE A 365 4.39 -18.19 -21.27
C ILE A 365 3.25 -17.41 -21.93
N ARG A 366 2.10 -18.08 -22.11
CA ARG A 366 0.84 -17.41 -22.43
C ARG A 366 0.24 -16.83 -21.16
N TRP A 367 0.26 -15.51 -21.04
CA TRP A 367 -0.28 -14.75 -19.92
C TRP A 367 -1.73 -14.33 -20.23
N ASN A 368 -2.70 -14.97 -19.59
CA ASN A 368 -4.12 -14.66 -19.73
C ASN A 368 -4.49 -13.43 -18.90
N VAL A 369 -5.27 -12.50 -19.47
CA VAL A 369 -5.80 -11.33 -18.75
C VAL A 369 -6.90 -11.79 -17.80
N VAL A 370 -6.68 -11.61 -16.50
CA VAL A 370 -7.65 -11.92 -15.45
C VAL A 370 -8.44 -10.66 -15.06
N THR A 371 -7.74 -9.53 -14.95
CA THR A 371 -8.31 -8.27 -14.47
C THR A 371 -7.69 -7.10 -15.21
N THR A 372 -8.51 -6.09 -15.53
CA THR A 372 -8.02 -4.78 -15.97
C THR A 372 -7.87 -3.84 -14.78
N ILE A 373 -6.75 -3.12 -14.72
CA ILE A 373 -6.47 -2.12 -13.69
C ILE A 373 -6.71 -0.73 -14.27
N THR A 374 -7.45 0.07 -13.51
CA THR A 374 -7.70 1.49 -13.81
C THR A 374 -7.30 2.33 -12.60
N ASN A 375 -6.56 3.43 -12.80
CA ASN A 375 -6.10 4.32 -11.73
C ASN A 375 -5.33 3.62 -10.59
N ALA A 376 -4.44 2.70 -10.94
CA ALA A 376 -3.52 1.91 -10.10
C ALA A 376 -4.17 0.85 -9.20
N ASP A 377 -5.33 1.13 -8.61
CA ASP A 377 -5.96 0.25 -7.60
C ASP A 377 -7.32 -0.32 -8.02
N ALA A 378 -8.02 0.30 -8.98
CA ALA A 378 -9.36 -0.15 -9.37
C ALA A 378 -9.25 -1.34 -10.34
N ARG A 379 -9.33 -2.53 -9.75
CA ARG A 379 -9.33 -3.85 -10.39
C ARG A 379 -10.72 -4.22 -10.84
N GLN A 380 -10.91 -4.41 -12.14
CA GLN A 380 -12.20 -4.74 -12.73
C GLN A 380 -12.15 -6.07 -13.47
N HIS A 381 -13.04 -6.98 -13.10
CA HIS A 381 -13.24 -8.24 -13.81
C HIS A 381 -14.29 -8.05 -14.90
N ARG A 382 -14.10 -8.73 -16.02
CA ARG A 382 -14.95 -8.65 -17.21
C ARG A 382 -15.44 -10.04 -17.57
N TYR A 383 -16.49 -10.47 -16.86
CA TYR A 383 -17.00 -11.85 -16.90
C TYR A 383 -17.64 -12.24 -18.24
N ARG A 384 -17.99 -11.27 -19.09
CA ARG A 384 -18.63 -11.49 -20.39
C ARG A 384 -17.68 -11.28 -21.56
N ALA A 385 -16.44 -10.89 -21.30
CA ALA A 385 -15.43 -10.74 -22.34
C ALA A 385 -14.85 -12.11 -22.74
N GLU A 386 -14.41 -12.20 -23.99
CA GLU A 386 -13.59 -13.31 -24.45
C GLU A 386 -12.22 -13.29 -23.74
N GLN A 387 -11.64 -14.47 -23.50
CA GLN A 387 -10.38 -14.58 -22.76
C GLN A 387 -9.21 -14.00 -23.57
N ALA A 388 -8.82 -12.78 -23.22
CA ALA A 388 -7.64 -12.12 -23.77
C ALA A 388 -6.34 -12.69 -23.19
N TRP A 389 -5.25 -12.61 -23.95
CA TRP A 389 -3.93 -13.09 -23.54
C TRP A 389 -2.79 -12.38 -24.27
N ILE A 390 -1.60 -12.43 -23.67
CA ILE A 390 -0.34 -11.87 -24.19
C ILE A 390 0.74 -12.95 -24.03
N SER A 391 1.65 -13.05 -24.99
CA SER A 391 2.84 -13.89 -24.92
C SER A 391 4.06 -13.08 -25.33
N PHE A 392 5.17 -13.31 -24.63
CA PHE A 392 6.46 -12.67 -24.87
C PHE A 392 7.46 -13.72 -25.35
N ASP A 393 8.27 -13.36 -26.35
CA ASP A 393 9.35 -14.20 -26.86
C ASP A 393 10.52 -13.32 -27.33
N GLY A 394 11.52 -13.17 -26.46
CA GLY A 394 12.69 -12.34 -26.73
C GLY A 394 12.33 -10.86 -26.77
N ASP A 395 12.32 -10.27 -27.96
CA ASP A 395 11.94 -8.87 -28.21
C ASP A 395 10.56 -8.73 -28.88
N ARG A 396 9.81 -9.83 -29.01
CA ARG A 396 8.52 -9.89 -29.69
C ARG A 396 7.38 -10.18 -28.74
N LEU A 397 6.26 -9.50 -28.92
CA LEU A 397 5.00 -9.86 -28.27
C LEU A 397 3.98 -10.33 -29.31
N THR A 398 3.17 -11.29 -28.90
CA THR A 398 1.95 -11.70 -29.60
C THR A 398 0.81 -11.74 -28.60
N GLY A 399 -0.42 -11.62 -29.07
CA GLY A 399 -1.57 -11.61 -28.17
C GLY A 399 -2.89 -11.71 -28.89
N TRP A 400 -3.93 -11.79 -28.08
CA TRP A 400 -5.32 -11.76 -28.48
C TRP A 400 -6.05 -10.85 -27.51
N THR A 401 -6.74 -9.84 -28.02
CA THR A 401 -7.48 -8.87 -27.18
C THR A 401 -8.84 -9.39 -26.72
N GLY A 402 -9.20 -10.62 -27.11
CA GLY A 402 -10.57 -11.14 -27.04
C GLY A 402 -11.31 -11.02 -28.38
N CYS A 403 -10.80 -10.21 -29.31
CA CYS A 403 -11.47 -9.90 -30.57
C CYS A 403 -10.50 -9.67 -31.74
N ASN A 404 -9.33 -9.07 -31.47
CA ASN A 404 -8.29 -8.86 -32.45
C ASN A 404 -7.01 -9.63 -32.10
N GLU A 405 -6.31 -10.09 -33.14
CA GLU A 405 -4.94 -10.54 -33.00
C GLU A 405 -4.05 -9.32 -32.75
N MET A 406 -3.09 -9.47 -31.85
CA MET A 406 -2.14 -8.44 -31.48
C MET A 406 -0.71 -8.93 -31.70
N SER A 407 0.14 -8.07 -32.22
CA SER A 407 1.57 -8.35 -32.37
C SER A 407 2.40 -7.10 -32.17
N GLY A 408 3.65 -7.26 -31.79
CA GLY A 408 4.49 -6.11 -31.54
C GLY A 408 5.91 -6.44 -31.13
N THR A 409 6.66 -5.39 -30.81
CA THR A 409 8.04 -5.47 -30.34
C THR A 409 8.23 -4.67 -29.06
N PHE A 410 9.09 -5.18 -28.18
CA PHE A 410 9.40 -4.54 -26.91
C PHE A 410 10.87 -4.70 -26.57
N ARG A 411 11.36 -3.83 -25.69
CA ARG A 411 12.66 -3.97 -25.05
C ARG A 411 12.44 -4.27 -23.58
N ARG A 412 13.16 -5.27 -23.08
CA ARG A 412 13.14 -5.68 -21.67
C ARG A 412 14.30 -5.06 -20.88
N THR A 413 14.00 -4.59 -19.68
CA THR A 413 14.98 -4.33 -18.62
C THR A 413 14.71 -5.28 -17.45
N ASN A 414 15.46 -5.13 -16.35
CA ASN A 414 15.23 -5.95 -15.17
C ASN A 414 13.84 -5.73 -14.55
N THR A 415 13.25 -4.54 -14.72
CA THR A 415 12.00 -4.13 -14.04
C THR A 415 10.91 -3.65 -14.99
N GLU A 416 11.23 -3.41 -16.27
CA GLU A 416 10.29 -2.80 -17.22
C GLU A 416 10.23 -3.53 -18.57
N LEU A 417 9.08 -3.39 -19.21
CA LEU A 417 8.85 -3.72 -20.61
C LEU A 417 8.52 -2.44 -21.36
N ILE A 418 9.32 -2.11 -22.36
CA ILE A 418 9.19 -0.88 -23.15
C ILE A 418 8.70 -1.25 -24.54
N PHE A 419 7.41 -1.05 -24.80
CA PHE A 419 6.78 -1.36 -26.08
C PHE A 419 7.09 -0.29 -27.13
N SER A 420 7.38 -0.72 -28.35
CA SER A 420 7.85 0.17 -29.44
C SER A 420 6.92 0.16 -30.65
N SER A 421 6.34 -0.99 -30.97
CA SER A 421 5.28 -1.11 -31.97
C SER A 421 4.30 -2.16 -31.49
N VAL A 422 3.02 -1.81 -31.34
CA VAL A 422 1.94 -2.76 -31.08
C VAL A 422 0.87 -2.51 -32.13
N ALA A 423 0.57 -3.55 -32.89
CA ALA A 423 -0.42 -3.53 -33.95
C ALA A 423 -1.50 -4.59 -33.66
N THR A 424 -2.73 -4.27 -34.02
CA THR A 424 -3.87 -5.19 -33.97
C THR A 424 -4.49 -5.37 -35.34
N THR A 425 -5.20 -6.48 -35.54
CA THR A 425 -6.20 -6.55 -36.61
C THR A 425 -7.31 -5.52 -36.38
N ASP A 426 -8.09 -5.22 -37.42
CA ASP A 426 -9.11 -4.15 -37.41
C ASP A 426 -10.53 -4.74 -37.47
N HIS A 427 -10.85 -5.64 -36.53
CA HIS A 427 -12.22 -6.09 -36.30
C HIS A 427 -12.92 -5.20 -35.28
N THR A 428 -14.18 -4.88 -35.54
CA THR A 428 -15.00 -4.08 -34.61
C THR A 428 -15.39 -4.91 -33.38
N CYS A 429 -14.82 -4.54 -32.24
CA CYS A 429 -15.12 -5.17 -30.95
C CYS A 429 -16.28 -4.45 -30.25
N THR A 430 -17.05 -5.18 -29.44
CA THR A 430 -18.20 -4.63 -28.71
C THR A 430 -18.24 -5.13 -27.27
N GLY A 431 -18.97 -4.41 -26.41
CA GLY A 431 -19.17 -4.79 -25.00
C GLY A 431 -17.88 -4.84 -24.18
N GLU A 432 -17.86 -5.74 -23.19
CA GLU A 432 -16.73 -5.89 -22.27
C GLU A 432 -15.42 -6.25 -22.99
N THR A 433 -15.48 -6.94 -24.13
CA THR A 433 -14.30 -7.26 -24.94
C THR A 433 -13.64 -6.00 -25.52
N ALA A 434 -14.42 -5.02 -25.97
CA ALA A 434 -13.88 -3.73 -26.43
C ALA A 434 -13.20 -2.96 -25.30
N GLU A 435 -13.70 -3.08 -24.07
CA GLU A 435 -13.10 -2.44 -22.90
C GLU A 435 -11.78 -3.09 -22.50
N ILE A 436 -11.69 -4.43 -22.52
CA ILE A 436 -10.42 -5.14 -22.30
C ILE A 436 -9.40 -4.72 -23.36
N GLU A 437 -9.79 -4.74 -24.64
CA GLU A 437 -8.91 -4.34 -25.74
C GLU A 437 -8.36 -2.93 -25.53
N ALA A 438 -9.22 -1.96 -25.21
CA ALA A 438 -8.81 -0.59 -24.96
C ALA A 438 -7.79 -0.48 -23.81
N VAL A 439 -8.01 -1.20 -22.70
CA VAL A 439 -7.07 -1.22 -21.58
C VAL A 439 -5.76 -1.90 -21.96
N MET A 440 -5.80 -3.03 -22.66
CA MET A 440 -4.60 -3.72 -23.12
C MET A 440 -3.76 -2.82 -24.02
N LEU A 441 -4.36 -2.17 -25.02
CA LEU A 441 -3.64 -1.27 -25.91
C LEU A 441 -3.11 -0.04 -25.18
N SER A 442 -3.86 0.48 -24.21
CA SER A 442 -3.37 1.59 -23.38
C SER A 442 -2.19 1.18 -22.49
N THR A 443 -2.21 -0.02 -21.91
CA THR A 443 -1.09 -0.55 -21.10
C THR A 443 0.13 -0.77 -21.99
N LEU A 444 -0.05 -1.43 -23.14
CA LEU A 444 1.03 -1.81 -24.05
C LEU A 444 1.48 -0.67 -24.99
N GLY A 445 0.86 0.50 -24.91
CA GLY A 445 1.26 1.70 -25.65
C GLY A 445 2.37 2.51 -24.97
N SER A 446 2.87 2.06 -23.81
CA SER A 446 3.82 2.80 -22.97
C SER A 446 4.89 1.87 -22.37
N ALA A 447 5.91 2.43 -21.71
CA ALA A 447 6.75 1.62 -20.84
C ALA A 447 5.94 1.20 -19.60
N VAL A 448 6.02 -0.07 -19.23
CA VAL A 448 5.32 -0.61 -18.05
C VAL A 448 6.31 -1.27 -17.11
N THR A 449 6.05 -1.15 -15.81
CA THR A 449 6.68 -2.03 -14.84
C THR A 449 6.01 -3.40 -14.91
N TYR A 450 6.78 -4.45 -14.68
CA TYR A 450 6.23 -5.79 -14.55
C TYR A 450 6.74 -6.47 -13.29
N THR A 451 5.84 -7.17 -12.59
CA THR A 451 6.18 -8.05 -11.47
C THR A 451 5.60 -9.42 -11.76
N ILE A 452 6.42 -10.45 -11.63
CA ILE A 452 5.96 -11.84 -11.67
C ILE A 452 6.03 -12.37 -10.25
N ASP A 453 4.95 -13.00 -9.81
CA ASP A 453 4.85 -13.71 -8.55
C ASP A 453 4.32 -15.11 -8.86
N HIS A 454 5.22 -16.08 -8.91
CA HIS A 454 4.96 -17.43 -9.39
C HIS A 454 4.33 -17.44 -10.79
N ASN A 455 3.01 -17.68 -10.88
CA ASN A 455 2.24 -17.76 -12.11
C ASN A 455 1.33 -16.56 -12.34
N GLN A 456 1.49 -15.49 -11.55
CA GLN A 456 0.78 -14.23 -11.70
C GLN A 456 1.74 -13.17 -12.19
N MET A 457 1.29 -12.33 -13.10
CA MET A 457 2.05 -11.19 -13.57
C MET A 457 1.19 -9.94 -13.49
N VAL A 458 1.77 -8.84 -13.04
CA VAL A 458 1.14 -7.53 -13.12
C VAL A 458 1.93 -6.71 -14.12
N LEU A 459 1.24 -6.10 -15.08
CA LEU A 459 1.78 -5.04 -15.92
C LEU A 459 1.13 -3.73 -15.50
N LEU A 460 1.93 -2.72 -15.17
CA LEU A 460 1.41 -1.45 -14.71
C LEU A 460 2.13 -0.29 -15.41
N ALA A 461 1.36 0.49 -16.17
CA ALA A 461 1.82 1.73 -16.75
C ALA A 461 1.92 2.83 -15.67
N PRO A 462 2.79 3.84 -15.85
CA PRO A 462 2.88 4.99 -14.94
C PRO A 462 1.56 5.75 -14.74
N SER A 463 0.65 5.68 -15.71
CA SER A 463 -0.71 6.24 -15.62
C SER A 463 -1.62 5.51 -14.62
N GLY A 464 -1.18 4.37 -14.09
CA GLY A 464 -1.99 3.48 -13.26
C GLY A 464 -2.93 2.58 -14.06
N ILE A 465 -2.85 2.57 -15.39
CA ILE A 465 -3.56 1.60 -16.24
C ILE A 465 -2.72 0.32 -16.33
N GLY A 466 -3.33 -0.84 -16.19
CA GLY A 466 -2.59 -2.09 -16.12
C GLY A 466 -3.42 -3.34 -16.32
N LEU A 467 -2.73 -4.48 -16.22
CA LEU A 467 -3.31 -5.81 -16.38
C LEU A 467 -2.81 -6.71 -15.24
N ASP A 468 -3.76 -7.40 -14.59
CA ASP A 468 -3.42 -8.62 -13.87
C ASP A 468 -3.53 -9.79 -14.84
N LEU A 469 -2.44 -10.53 -14.91
CA LEU A 469 -2.25 -11.63 -15.82
C LEU A 469 -1.96 -12.90 -15.03
N LYS A 470 -2.32 -14.04 -15.62
CA LYS A 470 -2.01 -15.35 -15.06
C LYS A 470 -1.50 -16.28 -16.14
N ALA A 471 -0.47 -17.06 -15.84
CA ALA A 471 0.03 -18.09 -16.75
C ALA A 471 -1.09 -19.09 -17.08
N GLY A 472 -1.24 -19.35 -18.37
CA GLY A 472 -2.30 -20.18 -18.97
C GLY A 472 -1.95 -21.63 -19.20
#